data_AF-A0A5C6ETC5-F1
#
_entry.id   AF-A0A5C6ETC5-F1
#
_cell.length_a   1.000
_cell.length_b   1.000
_cell.length_c   1.000
_cell.angle_alpha   90.00
_cell.angle_beta   90.00
_cell.angle_gamma   90.00
#
_symmetry.space_group_name_H-M   'P 1'
#
loop_
_entity.id
_entity.type
_entity.pdbx_description
1 polymer ?
#
loop_
_entity_poly.entity_id
_entity_poly.type
_entity_poly.pdbx_seq_one_letter_code
_entity_poly.pdbx_strand_id
1 'polypeptide(L)'
;MSIRPFSQSFLSWLVLFGFAIFEGIFRWFVLERHLSAMVAQPIGITMVLATGVILACQFLQRGWFPTGSIPLVGAGCLWVVNTVAFEFGFFHYAVGVPWETIVVNYNVTTGHLFRSVCC
;
A
#
# COMPACT_ATOMS: atom_id res chain seq x y z
N MET A 1 23.71 -15.02 13.15
CA MET A 1 22.68 -15.15 12.11
C MET A 1 21.39 -14.51 12.63
N SER A 2 21.21 -13.19 12.42
CA SER A 2 20.07 -12.45 12.97
C SER A 2 18.92 -12.48 11.97
N ILE A 3 18.00 -13.45 12.11
CA ILE A 3 16.75 -13.59 11.32
C ILE A 3 15.70 -12.55 11.74
N ARG A 4 15.92 -11.84 12.85
CA ARG A 4 14.98 -10.91 13.47
C ARG A 4 14.50 -9.75 12.57
N PRO A 5 15.35 -9.06 11.78
CA PRO A 5 14.91 -7.85 11.08
C PRO A 5 14.01 -8.14 9.87
N PHE A 6 14.25 -9.24 9.15
CA PHE A 6 13.43 -9.61 7.98
C PHE A 6 12.04 -10.08 8.40
N SER A 7 11.95 -10.92 9.44
CA SER A 7 10.66 -11.38 9.97
C SER A 7 9.83 -10.23 10.54
N GLN A 8 10.47 -9.29 11.25
CA GLN A 8 9.82 -8.08 11.74
C GLN A 8 9.31 -7.21 10.58
N SER A 9 10.15 -6.97 9.57
CA SER A 9 9.78 -6.20 8.37
C SER A 9 8.59 -6.82 7.63
N PHE A 10 8.57 -8.14 7.47
CA PHE A 10 7.46 -8.85 6.84
C PHE A 10 6.17 -8.79 7.66
N LEU A 11 6.25 -8.95 8.99
CA LEU A 11 5.08 -8.83 9.86
C LEU A 11 4.48 -7.41 9.82
N SER A 12 5.35 -6.40 9.76
CA SER A 12 4.96 -4.99 9.60
C SER A 12 4.19 -4.78 8.30
N TRP A 13 4.70 -5.37 7.21
CA TRP A 13 4.05 -5.34 5.91
C TRP A 13 2.67 -6.02 5.95
N LEU A 14 2.56 -7.18 6.61
CA LEU A 14 1.27 -7.87 6.77
C LEU A 14 0.23 -7.06 7.54
N VAL A 15 0.64 -6.35 8.60
CA VAL A 15 -0.25 -5.47 9.36
C VAL A 15 -0.74 -4.31 8.49
N LEU A 16 0.16 -3.68 7.73
CA LEU A 16 -0.20 -2.62 6.77
C LEU A 16 -1.12 -3.14 5.67
N PHE A 17 -0.83 -4.31 5.13
CA PHE A 17 -1.61 -4.97 4.10
C PHE A 17 -3.05 -5.24 4.59
N GLY A 18 -3.20 -5.78 5.80
CA GLY A 18 -4.53 -5.98 6.40
C GLY A 18 -5.28 -4.68 6.58
N PHE A 19 -4.59 -3.62 7.01
CA PHE A 19 -5.20 -2.30 7.14
C PHE A 19 -5.60 -1.71 5.77
N ALA A 20 -4.77 -1.86 4.75
CA ALA A 20 -5.06 -1.38 3.39
C ALA A 20 -6.29 -2.07 2.79
N ILE A 21 -6.45 -3.38 3.00
CA ILE A 21 -7.67 -4.10 2.60
C ILE A 21 -8.88 -3.57 3.36
N PHE A 22 -8.77 -3.42 4.67
CA PHE A 22 -9.87 -2.90 5.50
C PHE A 22 -10.30 -1.50 5.07
N GLU A 23 -9.34 -0.61 4.81
CA GLU A 23 -9.59 0.76 4.37
C GLU A 23 -10.19 0.80 2.95
N GLY A 24 -9.73 -0.05 2.04
CA GLY A 24 -10.33 -0.21 0.71
C GLY A 24 -11.78 -0.71 0.76
N ILE A 25 -12.07 -1.72 1.60
CA ILE A 25 -13.43 -2.23 1.82
C ILE A 25 -14.31 -1.16 2.45
N PHE A 26 -13.81 -0.46 3.48
CA PHE A 26 -14.53 0.61 4.15
C PHE A 26 -14.86 1.76 3.18
N ARG A 27 -13.91 2.11 2.30
CA ARG A 27 -14.13 3.13 1.27
C ARG A 27 -15.22 2.72 0.29
N TRP A 28 -15.15 1.51 -0.24
CA TRP A 28 -16.10 1.03 -1.24
C TRP A 28 -17.52 0.84 -0.67
N PHE A 29 -17.66 0.25 0.52
CA PHE A 29 -18.97 -0.03 1.10
C PHE A 29 -19.60 1.17 1.81
N VAL A 30 -18.80 2.03 2.45
CA VAL A 30 -19.31 3.10 3.32
C VAL A 30 -19.12 4.46 2.68
N LEU A 31 -17.89 4.83 2.30
CA LEU A 31 -17.65 6.20 1.79
C LEU A 31 -18.30 6.43 0.43
N GLU A 32 -18.07 5.55 -0.55
CA GLU A 32 -18.63 5.72 -1.90
C GLU A 32 -20.15 5.53 -1.93
N ARG A 33 -20.72 4.88 -0.91
CA ARG A 33 -22.17 4.71 -0.74
C ARG A 33 -22.85 5.97 -0.16
N HIS A 34 -22.16 6.73 0.67
CA HIS A 34 -22.72 7.86 1.42
C HIS A 34 -22.22 9.23 0.97
N LEU A 35 -21.09 9.30 0.26
CA LEU A 35 -20.43 10.54 -0.15
C LEU A 35 -20.16 10.53 -1.65
N SER A 36 -20.20 11.71 -2.27
CA SER A 36 -19.75 11.86 -3.66
C SER A 36 -18.25 11.57 -3.78
N ALA A 37 -17.83 11.09 -4.96
CA ALA A 37 -16.44 10.71 -5.23
C ALA A 37 -15.42 11.82 -4.86
N MET A 38 -15.81 13.10 -5.01
CA MET A 38 -15.01 14.27 -4.63
C MET A 38 -14.63 14.34 -3.14
N VAL A 39 -15.45 13.79 -2.24
CA VAL A 39 -15.20 13.82 -0.79
C VAL A 39 -14.68 12.47 -0.30
N ALA A 40 -15.08 11.36 -0.92
CA ALA A 40 -14.61 10.03 -0.56
C ALA A 40 -13.10 9.84 -0.79
N GLN A 41 -12.54 10.43 -1.86
CA GLN A 41 -11.13 10.29 -2.21
C GLN A 41 -10.16 10.93 -1.19
N PRO A 42 -10.30 12.23 -0.82
CA PRO A 42 -9.41 12.85 0.14
C PRO A 42 -9.43 12.16 1.51
N ILE A 43 -10.60 11.65 1.94
CA ILE A 43 -10.73 10.95 3.21
C ILE A 43 -9.97 9.62 3.19
N GLY A 44 -10.11 8.82 2.12
CA GLY A 44 -9.33 7.58 1.96
C GLY A 44 -7.82 7.86 1.96
N ILE A 45 -7.37 8.83 1.17
CA ILE A 45 -5.95 9.24 1.14
C ILE A 45 -5.46 9.65 2.55
N THR A 46 -6.27 10.42 3.28
CA THR A 46 -5.93 10.86 4.64
C THR A 46 -5.85 9.68 5.61
N MET A 47 -6.75 8.71 5.49
CA MET A 47 -6.73 7.48 6.30
C MET A 47 -5.47 6.65 6.04
N VAL A 48 -5.09 6.42 4.78
CA VAL A 48 -3.84 5.71 4.42
C VAL A 48 -2.62 6.43 4.98
N LEU A 49 -2.53 7.75 4.76
CA LEU A 49 -1.39 8.55 5.21
C LEU A 49 -1.28 8.56 6.74
N ALA A 50 -2.40 8.74 7.45
CA ALA A 50 -2.43 8.71 8.90
C ALA A 50 -1.97 7.37 9.46
N THR A 51 -2.45 6.25 8.90
CA THR A 51 -2.00 4.91 9.32
C THR A 51 -0.53 4.68 9.02
N GLY A 52 -0.06 5.10 7.84
CA GLY A 52 1.35 5.04 7.47
C GLY A 52 2.24 5.78 8.46
N VAL A 53 1.84 6.99 8.86
CA VAL A 53 2.55 7.81 9.86
C VAL A 53 2.51 7.17 11.25
N ILE A 54 1.36 6.68 11.71
CA ILE A 54 1.23 6.02 13.02
C ILE A 54 2.18 4.82 13.11
N LEU A 55 2.21 3.99 12.07
CA LEU A 55 3.08 2.83 12.03
C LEU A 55 4.55 3.24 11.96
N ALA A 56 4.92 4.20 11.10
CA ALA A 56 6.28 4.74 11.08
C ALA A 56 6.74 5.25 12.44
N CYS A 57 5.88 6.01 13.14
CA CYS A 57 6.14 6.50 14.50
C CYS A 57 6.31 5.37 15.52
N GLN A 58 5.46 4.33 15.48
CA GLN A 58 5.60 3.17 16.37
C GLN A 58 6.90 2.40 16.13
N PHE A 59 7.32 2.26 14.87
CA PHE A 59 8.61 1.65 14.52
C PHE A 59 9.79 2.49 15.01
N LEU A 60 9.71 3.81 14.86
CA LEU A 60 10.71 4.75 15.34
C LEU A 60 10.86 4.68 16.88
N GLN A 61 9.74 4.69 17.60
CA GLN A 61 9.72 4.68 19.07
C GLN A 61 10.20 3.35 19.68
N ARG A 62 9.97 2.21 19.00
CA ARG A 62 10.41 0.90 19.49
C ARG A 62 11.90 0.62 19.27
N GLY A 63 12.62 1.51 18.58
CA GLY A 63 14.05 1.35 18.33
C GLY A 63 14.39 0.13 17.46
N TRP A 64 13.42 -0.35 16.67
CA TRP A 64 13.54 -1.56 15.84
C TRP A 64 14.28 -1.29 14.52
N PHE A 65 15.35 -0.49 14.55
CA PHE A 65 16.19 -0.29 13.37
C PHE A 65 17.31 -1.32 13.33
N PRO A 66 17.43 -2.08 12.23
CA PRO A 66 18.64 -2.82 11.96
C PRO A 66 19.81 -1.82 11.87
N THR A 67 20.83 -1.98 12.70
CA THR A 67 22.06 -1.21 12.59
C THR A 67 22.89 -1.78 11.43
N GLY A 68 22.69 -1.26 10.22
CA GLY A 68 23.48 -1.61 9.04
C GLY A 68 22.78 -1.34 7.72
N SER A 69 23.53 -0.81 6.74
CA SER A 69 22.99 -0.40 5.44
C SER A 69 22.43 -1.57 4.62
N ILE A 70 23.09 -2.73 4.67
CA ILE A 70 22.69 -3.94 3.91
C ILE A 70 21.33 -4.50 4.37
N PRO A 71 21.08 -4.77 5.66
CA PRO A 71 19.78 -5.26 6.10
C PRO A 71 18.64 -4.24 5.92
N LEU A 72 18.93 -2.94 5.95
CA LEU A 72 17.95 -1.89 5.62
C LEU A 72 17.51 -1.97 4.16
N VAL A 73 18.47 -2.02 3.23
CA VAL A 73 18.19 -2.13 1.79
C VAL A 73 17.44 -3.44 1.50
N GLY A 74 17.85 -4.55 2.12
CA GLY A 74 17.16 -5.84 1.97
C GLY A 74 15.70 -5.80 2.44
N ALA A 75 15.42 -5.17 3.58
CA ALA A 75 14.06 -4.98 4.07
C ALA A 75 13.22 -4.07 3.14
N GLY A 76 13.81 -3.00 2.63
CA GLY A 76 13.17 -2.12 1.64
C GLY A 76 12.86 -2.84 0.33
N CYS A 77 13.80 -3.63 -0.21
CA CYS A 77 13.57 -4.44 -1.40
C CYS A 77 12.46 -5.47 -1.18
N LEU A 78 12.44 -6.16 -0.04
CA LEU A 78 11.37 -7.09 0.32
C LEU A 78 10.01 -6.41 0.30
N TRP A 79 9.93 -5.20 0.88
CA TRP A 79 8.71 -4.39 0.88
C TRP A 79 8.27 -4.00 -0.53
N VAL A 80 9.18 -3.49 -1.36
CA VAL A 80 8.86 -3.10 -2.73
C VAL A 80 8.35 -4.30 -3.52
N VAL A 81 9.04 -5.44 -3.46
CA VAL A 81 8.64 -6.67 -4.16
C VAL A 81 7.27 -7.15 -3.70
N ASN A 82 7.01 -7.19 -2.39
CA ASN A 82 5.71 -7.60 -1.87
C ASN A 82 4.59 -6.63 -2.27
N THR A 83 4.83 -5.33 -2.24
CA THR A 83 3.83 -4.32 -2.64
C THR A 83 3.53 -4.39 -4.13
N VAL A 84 4.55 -4.55 -4.98
CA VAL A 84 4.38 -4.76 -6.42
C VAL A 84 3.62 -6.06 -6.67
N ALA A 85 4.06 -7.17 -6.07
CA ALA A 85 3.38 -8.45 -6.22
C ALA A 85 1.92 -8.39 -5.76
N PHE A 86 1.64 -7.66 -4.68
CA PHE A 86 0.28 -7.41 -4.22
C PHE A 86 -0.52 -6.56 -5.21
N GLU A 87 0.00 -5.42 -5.65
CA GLU A 87 -0.73 -4.49 -6.51
C GLU A 87 -1.12 -5.16 -7.83
N PHE A 88 -0.15 -5.77 -8.50
CA PHE A 88 -0.40 -6.51 -9.74
C PHE A 88 -1.25 -7.76 -9.49
N GLY A 89 -1.00 -8.50 -8.42
CA GLY A 89 -1.78 -9.68 -8.07
C GLY A 89 -3.24 -9.36 -7.75
N PHE A 90 -3.49 -8.29 -6.98
CA PHE A 90 -4.82 -7.85 -6.60
C PHE A 90 -5.60 -7.31 -7.79
N PHE A 91 -5.03 -6.40 -8.58
CA PHE A 91 -5.71 -5.85 -9.75
C PHE A 91 -5.97 -6.92 -10.82
N HIS A 92 -5.05 -7.87 -11.01
CA HIS A 92 -5.24 -8.93 -11.98
C HIS A 92 -6.20 -10.03 -11.51
N TYR A 93 -5.96 -10.62 -10.33
CA TYR A 93 -6.72 -11.78 -9.85
C TYR A 93 -8.00 -11.42 -9.09
N ALA A 94 -8.03 -10.32 -8.34
CA ALA A 94 -9.21 -9.95 -7.54
C ALA A 94 -10.16 -9.01 -8.29
N VAL A 95 -9.63 -8.04 -9.05
CA VAL A 95 -10.43 -7.08 -9.84
C VAL A 95 -10.66 -7.56 -11.27
N GLY A 96 -9.86 -8.51 -11.77
CA GLY A 96 -10.00 -9.07 -13.12
C GLY A 96 -9.46 -8.17 -14.23
N VAL A 97 -8.59 -7.21 -13.91
CA VAL A 97 -8.03 -6.29 -14.90
C VAL A 97 -6.93 -7.01 -15.72
N PRO A 98 -7.01 -7.02 -17.06
CA PRO A 98 -5.97 -7.63 -17.88
C PRO A 98 -4.66 -6.84 -17.78
N TRP A 99 -3.52 -7.55 -17.85
CA TRP A 99 -2.18 -6.98 -17.70
C TRP A 99 -1.91 -5.78 -18.60
N GLU A 100 -2.41 -5.83 -19.85
CA GLU A 100 -2.28 -4.75 -20.82
C GLU A 100 -2.87 -3.43 -20.31
N THR A 101 -4.05 -3.48 -19.68
CA THR A 101 -4.71 -2.31 -19.08
C THR A 101 -3.96 -1.79 -17.87
N ILE A 102 -3.35 -2.67 -17.06
CA ILE A 102 -2.55 -2.27 -15.90
C ILE A 102 -1.31 -1.50 -16.38
N VAL A 103 -0.57 -2.05 -17.35
CA VAL A 103 0.67 -1.43 -17.87
C VAL A 103 0.38 -0.07 -18.53
N VAL A 104 -0.74 0.06 -19.25
CA VAL A 104 -1.16 1.34 -19.85
C VAL A 104 -1.45 2.40 -18.79
N ASN A 105 -2.01 2.03 -17.63
CA ASN A 105 -2.25 2.97 -16.53
C ASN A 105 -0.97 3.48 -15.86
N TYR A 106 0.16 2.76 -15.96
CA TYR A 106 1.47 3.23 -15.48
C TYR A 106 2.18 4.16 -16.47
N ASN A 107 1.59 4.44 -17.63
CA ASN A 107 2.15 5.41 -18.54
C ASN A 107 1.97 6.84 -17.97
N VAL A 108 3.06 7.38 -17.42
CA VAL A 108 3.11 8.75 -16.87
C VAL A 108 2.85 9.84 -17.91
N THR A 109 3.00 9.55 -19.21
CA THR A 109 2.73 10.53 -20.28
C THR A 109 1.24 10.65 -20.62
N THR A 110 0.41 9.69 -20.24
CA THR A 110 -1.05 9.71 -20.49
C THR A 110 -1.85 10.26 -19.30
N GLY A 111 -1.18 10.75 -18.25
CA GLY A 111 -1.85 11.35 -17.09
C GLY A 111 -2.64 10.34 -16.23
N HIS A 112 -2.36 9.04 -16.36
CA HIS A 112 -3.04 7.96 -15.64
C HIS A 112 -2.37 7.58 -14.31
N LEU A 113 -1.42 8.39 -13.83
CA LEU A 113 -0.93 8.32 -12.46
C LEU A 113 -2.11 8.47 -11.51
N PHE A 114 -2.56 7.37 -10.92
CA PHE A 114 -3.82 7.28 -10.17
C PHE A 114 -5.05 7.61 -11.04
N ARG A 115 -5.48 6.66 -11.89
CA ARG A 115 -6.90 6.59 -12.26
C ARG A 115 -7.71 6.27 -11.01
N SER A 116 -7.96 7.30 -10.21
CA SER A 116 -9.28 7.49 -9.64
C SER A 116 -10.22 7.66 -10.82
N VAL A 117 -11.17 6.74 -10.94
CA VAL A 117 -12.21 6.78 -11.96
C VAL A 117 -13.02 8.05 -11.75
N CYS A 118 -12.65 9.09 -12.47
CA CYS A 118 -13.52 10.20 -12.84
C CYS A 118 -13.60 10.18 -14.37
N CYS A 119 -14.50 9.35 -14.87
CA CYS A 119 -15.37 9.57 -16.02
C CYS A 119 -16.36 8.42 -16.10
#